data_AF-A0A3E0KTZ1-F1
#
_entry.id   AF-A0A3E0KTZ1-F1
#
_cell.length_a   1.000
_cell.length_b   1.000
_cell.length_c   1.000
_cell.angle_alpha   90.00
_cell.angle_beta   90.00
_cell.angle_gamma   90.00
#
_symmetry.space_group_name_H-M   'P 1'
#
loop_
_entity.id
_entity.type
_entity.pdbx_description
1 polymer ?
#
loop_
_entity_poly.entity_id
_entity_poly.type
_entity_poly.pdbx_seq_one_letter_code
_entity_poly.pdbx_strand_id
1 'polypeptide(L)' 'MDEIVTLPDEAIFEALLWVMSRCKLVVEGAAAAPVAALLNGLVKAPGGSKVVCVLSGGNVDLDQLRGRAWN' A
#
# COMPACT_ATOMS: atom_id res chain seq x y z
N MET A 1 -3.48 11.71 -16.65
CA MET A 1 -3.49 10.39 -15.98
C MET A 1 -2.99 9.45 -17.03
N ASP A 2 -1.76 8.96 -16.84
CA ASP A 2 -0.97 8.43 -17.95
C ASP A 2 -0.96 6.89 -17.95
N GLU A 3 -1.16 6.27 -16.79
CA GLU A 3 -1.17 4.83 -16.62
C GLU A 3 -2.09 4.43 -15.44
N ILE A 4 -2.80 3.31 -15.59
CA ILE A 4 -3.58 2.66 -14.52
C ILE A 4 -3.02 1.25 -14.36
N VAL A 5 -2.70 0.87 -13.12
CA VAL A 5 -2.27 -0.49 -12.76
C VAL A 5 -3.27 -1.11 -11.80
N THR A 6 -3.38 -2.44 -11.83
CA THR A 6 -4.25 -3.21 -10.95
C THR A 6 -3.44 -4.10 -10.03
N LEU A 7 -4.02 -4.40 -8.86
CA LEU A 7 -3.39 -5.20 -7.83
C LEU A 7 -4.41 -6.19 -7.26
N PRO A 8 -3.98 -7.40 -6.87
CA PRO A 8 -4.80 -8.23 -6.00
C PRO A 8 -4.86 -7.61 -4.59
N ASP A 9 -5.98 -7.81 -3.91
CA ASP A 9 -6.19 -7.33 -2.55
C ASP A 9 -5.12 -7.85 -1.56
N GLU A 10 -4.57 -9.04 -1.80
CA GLU A 10 -3.43 -9.61 -1.06
C GLU A 10 -2.22 -8.67 -1.03
N ALA A 11 -1.85 -8.14 -2.20
CA ALA A 11 -0.71 -7.24 -2.30
C ALA A 11 -0.98 -5.91 -1.58
N ILE A 12 -2.25 -5.47 -1.57
CA ILE A 12 -2.67 -4.28 -0.82
C ILE A 12 -2.59 -4.53 0.68
N PHE A 13 -3.02 -5.71 1.16
CA PHE A 13 -2.94 -6.10 2.56
C PHE A 13 -1.48 -6.17 3.05
N GLU A 14 -0.60 -6.82 2.29
CA GLU A 14 0.83 -6.88 2.61
C GLU A 14 1.48 -5.49 2.64
N ALA A 15 1.13 -4.61 1.70
CA ALA A 15 1.61 -3.24 1.69
C ALA A 15 1.09 -2.43 2.89
N LEU A 16 -0.16 -2.64 3.32
CA LEU A 16 -0.73 -2.01 4.51
C LEU A 16 0.10 -2.39 5.74
N LEU A 17 0.39 -3.68 5.94
CA LEU A 17 1.24 -4.16 7.04
C LEU A 17 2.67 -3.62 6.94
N TRP A 18 3.21 -3.53 5.71
CA TRP A 18 4.53 -2.96 5.46
C TRP A 18 4.59 -1.47 5.86
N VAL A 19 3.61 -0.66 5.45
CA VAL A 19 3.52 0.76 5.81
C VAL A 19 3.40 0.93 7.31
N MET A 20 2.51 0.18 7.97
CA MET A 20 2.35 0.23 9.42
C MET A 20 3.64 -0.14 10.15
N SER A 21 4.32 -1.21 9.71
CA SER A 21 5.53 -1.70 10.38
C SER A 21 6.77 -0.85 10.11
N ARG A 22 6.91 -0.26 8.92
CA ARG A 22 8.12 0.50 8.51
C ARG A 22 7.97 2.01 8.64
N CYS A 23 6.83 2.55 8.23
CA CYS A 23 6.57 3.99 8.29
C CYS A 23 5.91 4.40 9.61
N LYS A 24 5.39 3.44 10.39
CA LYS A 24 4.67 3.69 11.66
C LYS A 24 3.43 4.55 11.48
N LEU A 25 2.81 4.46 10.29
CA LEU A 25 1.58 5.13 9.94
C LEU A 25 0.45 4.12 9.87
N VAL A 26 -0.67 4.43 10.54
CA VAL A 26 -1.91 3.68 10.39
C VAL A 26 -2.58 4.13 9.09
N VAL A 27 -2.83 3.20 8.19
CA VAL A 27 -3.42 3.44 6.87
C VAL A 27 -4.55 2.46 6.59
N GLU A 28 -5.49 2.86 5.75
CA GLU A 28 -6.51 1.96 5.19
C GLU A 28 -6.00 1.30 3.89
N GLY A 29 -6.71 0.27 3.41
CA GLY A 29 -6.30 -0.49 2.21
C GLY A 29 -6.12 0.38 0.96
N ALA A 30 -7.06 1.30 0.69
CA ALA A 30 -6.97 2.20 -0.46
C ALA A 30 -5.71 3.08 -0.42
N ALA A 31 -5.33 3.57 0.76
CA ALA A 31 -4.12 4.37 0.94
C ALA A 31 -2.83 3.56 0.80
N ALA A 32 -2.87 2.24 1.04
CA ALA A 32 -1.73 1.35 0.85
C ALA A 32 -1.50 0.93 -0.62
N ALA A 33 -2.53 1.01 -1.48
CA ALA A 33 -2.45 0.61 -2.89
C ALA A 33 -1.28 1.23 -3.69
N PRO A 34 -0.96 2.55 -3.61
CA PRO A 34 0.19 3.09 -4.34
C PRO A 34 1.53 2.54 -3.84
N VAL A 35 1.63 2.17 -2.56
CA VAL A 35 2.82 1.51 -2.00
C VAL A 35 2.92 0.08 -2.52
N ALA A 36 1.80 -0.65 -2.53
CA ALA A 36 1.72 -1.99 -3.10
C ALA A 36 2.16 -2.00 -4.58
N ALA A 37 1.74 -1.01 -5.37
CA ALA A 37 2.10 -0.91 -6.77
C ALA A 37 3.62 -0.76 -6.97
N LEU A 38 4.28 0.05 -6.15
CA LEU A 38 5.75 0.19 -6.20
C LEU A 38 6.47 -1.06 -5.71
N LEU A 39 6.03 -1.66 -4.60
CA LEU A 39 6.63 -2.88 -4.05
C LEU A 39 6.55 -4.06 -5.03
N ASN A 40 5.50 -4.12 -5.84
CA ASN A 40 5.31 -5.14 -6.88
C ASN A 40 5.90 -4.74 -8.24
N GLY A 41 6.59 -3.61 -8.34
CA GLY A 41 7.26 -3.16 -9.57
C GLY A 41 6.30 -2.80 -10.71
N LEU A 42 5.04 -2.50 -10.41
CA LEU A 42 4.03 -2.16 -11.41
C LEU A 42 4.22 -0.73 -11.95
N VAL A 43 4.79 0.17 -11.15
CA VAL A 43 5.11 1.52 -11.58
C VAL A 43 6.60 1.61 -11.93
N LYS A 44 6.90 1.93 -13.18
CA LYS A 44 8.29 2.05 -13.67
C LYS A 44 8.79 3.48 -13.46
N ALA A 45 9.71 3.66 -12.52
CA ALA A 45 10.44 4.90 -12.33
C ALA A 45 11.94 4.67 -12.63
N PRO A 46 12.60 5.55 -13.41
CA PRO A 46 14.04 5.49 -13.58
C PRO A 46 14.81 5.50 -12.25
N GLY A 47 15.98 4.88 -12.23
CA GLY A 47 16.86 4.92 -11.06
C GLY A 47 17.20 6.37 -10.67
N GLY A 48 17.09 6.68 -9.37
CA GLY A 48 17.33 8.03 -8.85
C GLY A 48 16.13 8.99 -8.95
N SER A 49 14.99 8.56 -9.50
CA SER A 49 13.76 9.33 -9.46
C SER A 49 13.26 9.56 -8.03
N LYS A 50 12.64 10.73 -7.81
CA LYS A 50 11.90 11.03 -6.58
C LYS A 50 10.44 10.63 -6.78
N VAL A 51 10.01 9.60 -6.06
CA VAL A 51 8.65 9.04 -6.17
C VAL A 51 7.90 9.31 -4.87
N VAL A 52 6.62 9.65 -4.98
CA VAL A 52 5.74 9.90 -3.84
C VAL A 52 4.51 9.00 -3.93
N CYS A 53 4.24 8.24 -2.87
CA CYS A 53 2.95 7.58 -2.66
C CYS A 53 2.06 8.50 -1.83
N VAL A 54 0.86 8.78 -2.33
CA VAL A 54 -0.14 9.53 -1.55
C VAL A 54 -0.91 8.54 -0.68
N LEU A 55 -0.69 8.60 0.63
CA LEU A 55 -1.44 7.83 1.62
C LEU A 55 -2.69 8.63 1.98
N SER A 56 -3.79 8.39 1.28
CA SER A 56 -4.98 9.26 1.32
C SER A 56 -5.79 9.19 2.62
N GLY A 57 -5.64 8.13 3.42
CA GLY A 57 -6.49 7.89 4.57
C GLY A 57 -5.98 6.79 5.51
N GLY A 58 -6.52 6.80 6.72
CA GLY A 58 -6.22 5.85 7.79
C GLY A 58 -7.45 5.47 8.60
N ASN A 59 -8.64 5.57 8.00
CA ASN A 59 -9.90 5.24 8.66
C ASN A 59 -10.11 3.72 8.66
N VAL A 60 -9.31 3.04 9.46
CA VAL A 60 -9.29 1.58 9.56
C VAL A 60 -9.70 1.14 10.96
N ASP A 61 -10.55 0.12 11.02
CA ASP A 61 -10.87 -0.60 12.23
C ASP A 61 -9.80 -1.67 12.48
N LEU A 62 -8.90 -1.42 13.44
CA LEU A 62 -7.78 -2.30 13.74
C LEU A 62 -8.21 -3.65 14.33
N ASP A 63 -9.40 -3.74 14.92
CA ASP A 63 -9.90 -5.03 15.41
C ASP A 63 -10.17 -5.99 14.25
N GLN A 64 -10.43 -5.48 13.04
CA GLN A 64 -10.55 -6.32 11.83
C GLN A 64 -9.22 -6.88 11.34
N LEU A 65 -8.09 -6.29 11.74
CA LEU A 65 -6.74 -6.79 11.42
C LEU A 65 -6.22 -7.75 12.49
N ARG A 66 -6.80 -7.71 13.69
CA ARG A 66 -6.30 -8.45 14.85
C ARG A 66 -6.42 -9.97 14.63
N GLY A 67 -5.27 -10.65 14.63
CA GLY A 67 -5.20 -12.11 14.48
C GLY A 67 -5.57 -12.61 13.09
N ARG A 68 -5.68 -11.73 12.08
CA ARG A 68 -5.90 -12.12 10.69
C ARG A 68 -4.59 -12.27 9.93
N ALA A 69 -4.52 -13.29 9.11
CA ALA A 69 -3.65 -13.32 7.93
C ALA A 69 -4.50 -12.91 6.71
N TRP A 70 -3.85 -12.61 5.58
CA TRP A 70 -4.58 -12.55 4.33
C TRP A 70 -5.22 -13.91 4.04
N ASN A 71 -6.53 -13.92 3.72
CA ASN A 71 -7.49 -15.03 3.59
C ASN A 71 -8.21 -15.54 4.86
#